data_AF-A0A0T9REC7-F1
#
_entry.id   AF-A0A0T9REC7-F1
#
_cell.length_a   1.000
_cell.length_b   1.000
_cell.length_c   1.000
_cell.angle_alpha   90.00
_cell.angle_beta   90.00
_cell.angle_gamma   90.00
#
_symmetry.space_group_name_H-M   'P 1'
#
loop_
_entity.id
_entity.type
_entity.pdbx_description
1 polymer ?
#
loop_
_entity_poly.entity_id
_entity_poly.type
_entity_poly.pdbx_seq_one_letter_code
_entity_poly.pdbx_strand_id
1 'polypeptide(L)'
;MSRLPLYFDADAPLACALHEALTLNTAKLWIRLPGQADRQPLDGHFAPLGFGEKDTLWPKADSAFSGYQLLLEYFTFREKFMFVALKGLEGVELPAELPWFEIEVVLEKRWQHDFSFSEKNLRLHCVPVINLFPLESDPLSLSSLQTEYQLRPMRIQDGYTEIYSVDSVISSRHSGHQVYVPFTSFRHKGGMLRHDAPEYYYHTRVKRGPSGLHDTWLVLGGEAFDNHSVPDNENLSLSLTGTNGQLPRKALQSTVLDTAVKSTGAQVRVRNLSAPSLPCYPPNRDRFHWRVLSHLGSSFLWMMDNAEVLRGTLALYDWTDNEMNRRRLEAIAEVKHSEIERFERGYLLRGVHIEITLDSNGFTGTGDICLFGEMLSRFFALYTDIHLFNRLTLILQPTGERLEWEENHQSRLPG
;
A
#
# COMPACT_ATOMS: atom_id res chain seq x y z
N MET A 1 24.60 -1.82 -11.39
CA MET A 1 23.40 -2.16 -10.57
C MET A 1 22.67 -0.85 -10.28
N SER A 2 21.44 -0.63 -10.75
CA SER A 2 20.82 0.71 -10.71
C SER A 2 20.17 1.10 -9.37
N ARG A 3 19.81 0.11 -8.56
CA ARG A 3 19.24 0.32 -7.22
C ARG A 3 19.56 -0.86 -6.32
N LEU A 4 20.15 -0.60 -5.15
CA LEU A 4 20.39 -1.60 -4.13
C LEU A 4 19.43 -1.37 -2.95
N PRO A 5 18.35 -2.18 -2.82
CA PRO A 5 17.39 -2.04 -1.74
C PRO A 5 17.93 -2.58 -0.42
N LEU A 6 17.83 -1.76 0.63
CA LEU A 6 18.23 -2.03 2.00
C LEU A 6 16.98 -1.98 2.88
N TYR A 7 16.81 -2.98 3.75
CA TYR A 7 15.74 -3.01 4.74
C TYR A 7 16.30 -2.77 6.15
N PHE A 8 15.64 -1.92 6.92
CA PHE A 8 15.98 -1.68 8.32
C PHE A 8 15.24 -2.65 9.24
N ASP A 9 15.94 -3.71 9.64
CA ASP A 9 15.47 -4.76 10.55
C ASP A 9 15.75 -4.34 12.01
N ALA A 10 14.95 -3.39 12.50
CA ALA A 10 15.11 -2.79 13.82
C ALA A 10 13.75 -2.44 14.44
N ASP A 11 13.76 -2.09 15.73
CA ASP A 11 12.59 -1.49 16.37
C ASP A 11 12.28 -0.11 15.76
N ALA A 12 11.04 0.34 15.92
CA ALA A 12 10.56 1.54 15.25
C ALA A 12 11.43 2.80 15.47
N PRO A 13 11.93 3.11 16.69
CA PRO A 13 12.80 4.27 16.89
C PRO A 13 14.10 4.20 16.06
N LEU A 14 14.81 3.07 16.12
CA LEU A 14 16.07 2.90 15.39
C LEU A 14 15.85 2.85 13.88
N ALA A 15 14.82 2.14 13.41
CA ALA A 15 14.50 2.07 11.98
C ALA A 15 14.16 3.45 11.40
N CYS A 16 13.39 4.28 12.13
CA CYS A 16 13.09 5.64 11.72
C CYS A 16 14.34 6.54 11.72
N ALA A 17 15.20 6.42 12.74
CA ALA A 17 16.46 7.16 12.81
C ALA A 17 17.42 6.79 11.66
N LEU A 18 17.52 5.50 11.32
CA LEU A 18 18.31 5.02 10.17
C LEU A 18 17.75 5.55 8.85
N HIS A 19 16.42 5.52 8.70
CA HIS A 19 15.76 6.06 7.53
C HIS A 19 16.08 7.54 7.35
N GLU A 20 15.88 8.36 8.38
CA GLU A 20 16.20 9.79 8.37
C GLU A 20 17.69 10.03 8.06
N ALA A 21 18.59 9.32 8.74
CA ALA A 21 20.02 9.49 8.57
C ALA A 21 20.47 9.26 7.12
N LEU A 22 19.98 8.19 6.50
CA LEU A 22 20.37 7.84 5.13
C LEU A 22 19.66 8.72 4.09
N THR A 23 18.36 8.98 4.22
CA THR A 23 17.62 9.71 3.17
C THR A 23 17.76 11.23 3.25
N LEU A 24 17.96 11.81 4.44
CA LEU A 24 17.94 13.26 4.64
C LEU A 24 19.27 13.83 5.13
N ASN A 25 20.04 13.07 5.91
CA ASN A 25 21.25 13.59 6.56
C ASN A 25 22.56 13.05 5.93
N THR A 26 22.53 12.47 4.73
CA THR A 26 23.75 12.00 4.04
C THR A 26 24.49 13.18 3.41
N ALA A 27 25.71 13.45 3.88
CA ALA A 27 26.57 14.52 3.37
C ALA A 27 27.46 14.06 2.21
N LYS A 28 28.10 12.89 2.34
CA LYS A 28 29.00 12.32 1.32
C LYS A 28 28.94 10.80 1.33
N LEU A 29 29.10 10.21 0.16
CA LEU A 29 29.28 8.77 -0.01
C LEU A 29 30.67 8.48 -0.55
N TRP A 30 31.28 7.42 -0.03
CA TRP A 30 32.53 6.89 -0.54
C TRP A 30 32.40 5.40 -0.79
N ILE A 31 33.16 4.90 -1.75
CA ILE A 31 33.30 3.49 -2.05
C ILE A 31 34.76 3.06 -1.91
N ARG A 32 34.98 1.88 -1.33
CA ARG A 32 36.29 1.24 -1.25
C ARG A 32 36.23 -0.15 -1.86
N LEU A 33 37.12 -0.40 -2.82
CA LEU A 33 37.24 -1.68 -3.51
C LEU A 33 38.44 -2.49 -2.96
N PRO A 34 38.45 -3.82 -3.10
CA PRO A 34 39.55 -4.66 -2.67
C PRO A 34 40.85 -4.28 -3.39
N GLY A 35 41.96 -4.19 -2.63
CA GLY A 35 43.27 -3.84 -3.17
C GLY A 35 43.52 -2.34 -3.36
N GLN A 36 42.51 -1.49 -3.15
CA GLN A 36 42.69 -0.04 -3.10
C GLN A 36 42.85 0.42 -1.64
N ALA A 37 43.90 1.19 -1.36
CA ALA A 37 44.13 1.76 -0.04
C ALA A 37 43.18 2.93 0.25
N ASP A 38 42.92 3.75 -0.77
CA ASP A 38 42.12 4.95 -0.64
C ASP A 38 40.66 4.73 -1.06
N ARG A 39 39.75 5.39 -0.36
CA ARG A 39 38.34 5.47 -0.71
C ARG A 39 38.13 6.46 -1.86
N GLN A 40 37.19 6.15 -2.75
CA GLN A 40 36.83 6.98 -3.89
C GLN A 40 35.44 7.63 -3.67
N PRO A 41 35.21 8.86 -4.13
CA PRO A 41 33.90 9.49 -3.99
C PRO A 41 32.87 8.72 -4.81
N LEU A 42 31.70 8.47 -4.22
CA LEU A 42 30.57 7.84 -4.89
C LEU A 42 29.52 8.92 -5.20
N ASP A 43 29.25 9.14 -6.47
CA ASP A 43 28.11 9.96 -6.91
C ASP A 43 26.82 9.14 -6.79
N GLY A 44 26.27 9.11 -5.58
CA GLY A 44 25.10 8.34 -5.24
C GLY A 44 24.26 9.04 -4.19
N HIS A 45 23.04 8.54 -4.01
CA HIS A 45 22.14 9.00 -2.96
C HIS A 45 21.23 7.87 -2.51
N PHE A 46 20.69 8.04 -1.32
CA PHE A 46 19.66 7.16 -0.80
C PHE A 46 18.28 7.72 -1.12
N ALA A 47 17.36 6.85 -1.53
CA ALA A 47 15.97 7.22 -1.79
C ALA A 47 15.03 6.28 -1.03
N PRO A 48 13.95 6.79 -0.42
CA PRO A 48 12.95 5.95 0.22
C PRO A 48 12.28 5.03 -0.80
N LEU A 49 11.91 3.83 -0.36
CA LEU A 49 11.13 2.85 -1.12
C LEU A 49 9.77 2.63 -0.46
N GLY A 50 8.83 2.02 -1.20
CA GLY A 50 7.51 1.68 -0.66
C GLY A 50 6.43 2.70 -0.99
N PHE A 51 6.79 3.86 -1.52
CA PHE A 51 5.83 4.90 -1.88
C PHE A 51 5.51 4.96 -3.39
N GLY A 52 6.26 4.24 -4.22
CA GLY A 52 6.09 4.27 -5.68
C GLY A 52 4.91 3.42 -6.17
N GLU A 53 4.43 3.68 -7.38
CA GLU A 53 3.33 2.92 -7.98
C GLU A 53 3.64 1.43 -8.21
N LYS A 54 4.92 1.08 -8.34
CA LYS A 54 5.41 -0.29 -8.50
C LYS A 54 5.65 -1.01 -7.17
N ASP A 55 5.54 -0.28 -6.06
CA ASP A 55 5.80 -0.82 -4.73
C ASP A 55 4.50 -1.21 -4.01
N THR A 56 3.35 -1.23 -4.69
CA THR A 56 2.05 -1.56 -4.07
C THR A 56 2.01 -2.98 -3.54
N LEU A 57 1.47 -3.16 -2.33
CA LEU A 57 1.35 -4.47 -1.69
C LEU A 57 0.18 -5.27 -2.25
N TRP A 58 -0.99 -4.64 -2.37
CA TRP A 58 -2.20 -5.32 -2.80
C TRP A 58 -2.34 -5.35 -4.32
N PRO A 59 -2.92 -6.42 -4.89
CA PRO A 59 -3.29 -6.47 -6.29
C PRO A 59 -4.17 -5.26 -6.63
N LYS A 60 -3.74 -4.45 -7.59
CA LYS A 60 -4.54 -3.32 -8.06
C LYS A 60 -5.75 -3.86 -8.82
N ALA A 61 -6.95 -3.52 -8.38
CA ALA A 61 -8.05 -3.39 -9.33
C ALA A 61 -7.70 -2.21 -10.26
N ASP A 62 -8.06 -2.27 -11.55
CA ASP A 62 -7.77 -1.26 -12.60
C ASP A 62 -8.39 0.14 -12.37
N SER A 63 -8.40 0.62 -11.13
CA SER A 63 -9.05 1.84 -10.68
C SER A 63 -8.03 2.96 -10.46
N ALA A 64 -8.42 4.19 -10.78
CA ALA A 64 -7.61 5.41 -10.71
C ALA A 64 -7.24 5.87 -9.28
N PHE A 65 -7.57 5.09 -8.25
CA PHE A 65 -7.52 5.47 -6.83
C PHE A 65 -6.27 4.99 -6.08
N SER A 66 -5.19 4.64 -6.78
CA SER A 66 -3.95 4.09 -6.19
C SER A 66 -3.31 4.99 -5.13
N GLY A 67 -3.60 6.29 -5.12
CA GLY A 67 -3.07 7.23 -4.12
C GLY A 67 -3.56 6.98 -2.70
N TYR A 68 -4.82 6.56 -2.53
CA TYR A 68 -5.40 6.32 -1.21
C TYR A 68 -4.97 4.98 -0.61
N GLN A 69 -4.46 4.06 -1.45
CA GLN A 69 -3.89 2.80 -0.99
C GLN A 69 -2.67 3.03 -0.09
N LEU A 70 -1.87 4.07 -0.37
CA LEU A 70 -0.71 4.43 0.43
C LEU A 70 -1.07 4.70 1.89
N LEU A 71 -2.22 5.34 2.14
CA LEU A 71 -2.72 5.62 3.50
C LEU A 71 -3.00 4.31 4.25
N LEU A 72 -3.74 3.40 3.62
CA LEU A 72 -4.03 2.10 4.22
C LEU A 72 -2.73 1.35 4.50
N GLU A 73 -1.78 1.32 3.57
CA GLU A 73 -0.49 0.65 3.76
C GLU A 73 0.32 1.28 4.90
N TYR A 74 0.31 2.62 5.04
CA TYR A 74 0.97 3.33 6.13
C TYR A 74 0.41 2.96 7.51
N PHE A 75 -0.92 2.96 7.65
CA PHE A 75 -1.57 2.66 8.93
C PHE A 75 -1.61 1.16 9.25
N THR A 76 -1.61 0.28 8.24
CA THR A 76 -1.74 -1.18 8.45
C THR A 76 -0.42 -1.95 8.48
N PHE A 77 0.56 -1.58 7.64
CA PHE A 77 1.83 -2.32 7.50
C PHE A 77 3.00 -1.37 7.21
N ARG A 78 3.36 -0.60 8.24
CA ARG A 78 4.35 0.47 8.15
C ARG A 78 5.76 -0.01 7.82
N GLU A 79 6.09 -1.24 8.16
CA GLU A 79 7.40 -1.87 7.89
C GLU A 79 7.76 -1.84 6.40
N LYS A 80 6.76 -1.77 5.51
CA LYS A 80 6.94 -1.52 4.07
C LYS A 80 7.80 -0.29 3.77
N PHE A 81 7.71 0.76 4.59
CA PHE A 81 8.39 2.04 4.39
C PHE A 81 9.78 2.08 5.05
N MET A 82 10.22 1.00 5.69
CA MET A 82 11.57 0.87 6.25
C MET A 82 12.59 0.35 5.22
N PHE A 83 12.29 0.55 3.93
CA PHE A 83 13.17 0.23 2.82
C PHE A 83 13.75 1.50 2.22
N VAL A 84 15.04 1.48 1.94
CA VAL A 84 15.76 2.56 1.27
C VAL A 84 16.61 1.97 0.16
N ALA A 85 16.66 2.62 -1.00
CA ALA A 85 17.54 2.24 -2.10
C ALA A 85 18.79 3.12 -2.13
N LEU A 86 19.97 2.49 -2.16
CA LEU A 86 21.18 3.15 -2.64
C LEU A 86 21.16 3.20 -4.17
N LYS A 87 21.23 4.40 -4.73
CA LYS A 87 21.32 4.68 -6.18
C LYS A 87 22.68 5.26 -6.54
N GLY A 88 23.07 5.16 -7.81
CA GLY A 88 24.34 5.69 -8.33
C GLY A 88 25.45 4.64 -8.46
N LEU A 89 25.19 3.38 -8.09
CA LEU A 89 26.15 2.28 -8.26
C LEU A 89 26.36 1.90 -9.74
N GLU A 90 25.48 2.32 -10.66
CA GLU A 90 25.70 2.16 -12.09
C GLU A 90 26.87 2.99 -12.64
N GLY A 91 27.26 4.07 -11.96
CA GLY A 91 28.38 4.93 -12.37
C GLY A 91 29.74 4.42 -11.92
N VAL A 92 29.78 3.33 -11.14
CA VAL A 92 31.02 2.76 -10.62
C VAL A 92 31.51 1.63 -11.52
N GLU A 93 32.75 1.73 -11.98
CA GLU A 93 33.44 0.62 -12.64
C GLU A 93 33.82 -0.44 -11.60
N LEU A 94 33.02 -1.51 -11.53
CA LEU A 94 33.28 -2.65 -10.67
C LEU A 94 34.08 -3.72 -11.44
N PRO A 95 35.18 -4.25 -10.86
CA PRO A 95 35.93 -5.34 -11.49
C PRO A 95 35.07 -6.60 -11.63
N ALA A 96 35.42 -7.45 -12.60
CA ALA A 96 34.67 -8.69 -12.87
C ALA A 96 34.66 -9.66 -11.68
N GLU A 97 35.76 -9.71 -10.93
CA GLU A 97 35.85 -10.40 -9.64
C GLU A 97 35.87 -9.36 -8.52
N LEU A 98 34.77 -9.29 -7.78
CA LEU A 98 34.61 -8.36 -6.65
C LEU A 98 34.18 -9.14 -5.40
N PRO A 99 35.12 -9.61 -4.56
CA PRO A 99 34.79 -10.39 -3.37
C PRO A 99 34.01 -9.59 -2.33
N TRP A 100 34.28 -8.28 -2.24
CA TRP A 100 33.58 -7.35 -1.35
C TRP A 100 33.78 -5.92 -1.88
N PHE A 101 32.96 -4.99 -1.41
CA PHE A 101 33.21 -3.55 -1.46
C PHE A 101 32.61 -2.93 -0.21
N GLU A 102 33.06 -1.74 0.14
CA GLU A 102 32.55 -1.00 1.29
C GLU A 102 31.98 0.34 0.84
N ILE A 103 30.84 0.72 1.42
CA ILE A 103 30.24 2.03 1.26
C ILE A 103 30.35 2.75 2.59
N GLU A 104 31.06 3.87 2.62
CA GLU A 104 31.12 4.75 3.78
C GLU A 104 30.12 5.89 3.60
N VAL A 105 29.19 6.00 4.54
CA VAL A 105 28.18 7.07 4.57
C VAL A 105 28.60 8.11 5.60
N VAL A 106 28.95 9.31 5.13
CA VAL A 106 29.25 10.44 6.00
C VAL A 106 27.97 11.23 6.22
N LEU A 107 27.54 11.34 7.49
CA LEU A 107 26.35 12.08 7.87
C LEU A 107 26.68 13.55 8.15
N GLU A 108 25.76 14.45 7.79
CA GLU A 108 25.83 15.88 8.12
C GLU A 108 25.54 16.13 9.60
N LYS A 109 24.55 15.40 10.15
CA LYS A 109 24.19 15.44 11.56
C LYS A 109 24.87 14.31 12.32
N ARG A 110 25.19 14.56 13.59
CA ARG A 110 25.77 13.54 14.49
C ARG A 110 24.72 12.45 14.78
N TRP A 111 25.12 11.19 14.63
CA TRP A 111 24.30 10.04 15.04
C TRP A 111 24.00 10.09 16.55
N GLN A 112 22.78 9.73 16.93
CA GLN A 112 22.34 9.73 18.32
C GLN A 112 22.99 8.55 19.08
N HIS A 113 23.71 8.82 20.16
CA HIS A 113 24.48 7.79 20.90
C HIS A 113 23.61 6.77 21.62
N ASP A 114 22.32 7.07 21.81
CA ASP A 114 21.38 6.21 22.53
C ASP A 114 20.99 4.96 21.73
N PHE A 115 21.29 4.95 20.42
CA PHE A 115 21.00 3.83 19.55
C PHE A 115 22.22 2.94 19.30
N SER A 116 22.12 1.67 19.68
CA SER A 116 23.07 0.64 19.27
C SER A 116 22.73 0.13 17.87
N PHE A 117 23.62 0.36 16.91
CA PHE A 117 23.50 -0.14 15.53
C PHE A 117 24.39 -1.36 15.30
N SER A 118 23.91 -2.35 14.55
CA SER A 118 24.67 -3.54 14.17
C SER A 118 24.37 -3.98 12.74
N GLU A 119 25.23 -4.85 12.19
CA GLU A 119 25.03 -5.49 10.89
C GLU A 119 23.69 -6.22 10.75
N LYS A 120 23.06 -6.62 11.86
CA LYS A 120 21.78 -7.32 11.85
C LYS A 120 20.62 -6.40 11.49
N ASN A 121 20.79 -5.09 11.66
CA ASN A 121 19.77 -4.08 11.43
C ASN A 121 19.67 -3.64 9.97
N LEU A 122 20.61 -4.04 9.13
CA LEU A 122 20.61 -3.70 7.71
C LEU A 122 20.61 -4.99 6.90
N ARG A 123 19.49 -5.25 6.22
CA ARG A 123 19.26 -6.48 5.49
C ARG A 123 19.10 -6.23 4.00
N LEU A 124 19.68 -7.12 3.21
CA LEU A 124 19.46 -7.23 1.77
C LEU A 124 18.50 -8.40 1.49
N HIS A 125 17.93 -8.44 0.29
CA HIS A 125 17.07 -9.53 -0.18
C HIS A 125 15.83 -9.77 0.69
N CYS A 126 15.26 -8.69 1.23
CA CYS A 126 13.99 -8.70 1.95
C CYS A 126 12.86 -8.26 1.03
N VAL A 127 11.68 -8.83 1.24
CA VAL A 127 10.47 -8.47 0.50
C VAL A 127 9.26 -8.63 1.40
N PRO A 128 8.33 -7.65 1.43
CA PRO A 128 7.04 -7.85 2.08
C PRO A 128 6.20 -8.85 1.30
N VAL A 129 5.53 -9.76 2.00
CA VAL A 129 4.68 -10.79 1.39
C VAL A 129 3.29 -10.77 2.01
N ILE A 130 2.27 -11.04 1.19
CA ILE A 130 0.88 -11.18 1.62
C ILE A 130 0.44 -12.64 1.50
N ASN A 131 -0.39 -13.10 2.44
CA ASN A 131 -0.87 -14.48 2.45
C ASN A 131 -2.06 -14.65 1.50
N LEU A 132 -1.76 -14.78 0.21
CA LEU A 132 -2.72 -15.12 -0.84
C LEU A 132 -2.28 -16.39 -1.57
N PHE A 133 -3.24 -17.25 -1.87
CA PHE A 133 -2.98 -18.49 -2.62
C PHE A 133 -4.16 -18.83 -3.53
N PRO A 134 -3.92 -19.48 -4.68
CA PRO A 134 -5.01 -19.92 -5.55
C PRO A 134 -5.87 -20.96 -4.84
N LEU A 135 -7.17 -20.86 -5.07
CA LEU A 135 -8.21 -21.76 -4.60
C LEU A 135 -9.07 -22.19 -5.79
N GLU A 136 -9.41 -23.46 -5.79
CA GLU A 136 -10.47 -24.00 -6.63
C GLU A 136 -11.75 -24.12 -5.79
N SER A 137 -12.89 -23.86 -6.41
CA SER A 137 -14.20 -24.13 -5.82
C SER A 137 -14.72 -25.47 -6.31
N ASP A 138 -15.60 -26.09 -5.52
CA ASP A 138 -16.47 -27.13 -6.05
C ASP A 138 -17.31 -26.56 -7.20
N PRO A 139 -17.59 -27.34 -8.26
CA PRO A 139 -18.49 -26.91 -9.33
C PRO A 139 -19.85 -26.55 -8.75
N LEU A 140 -20.35 -25.34 -9.06
CA LEU A 140 -21.69 -24.94 -8.64
C LEU A 140 -22.70 -25.31 -9.72
N SER A 141 -23.64 -26.18 -9.40
CA SER A 141 -24.78 -26.44 -10.26
C SER A 141 -25.74 -25.25 -10.22
N LEU A 142 -26.13 -24.78 -11.41
CA LEU A 142 -27.06 -23.66 -11.53
C LEU A 142 -28.50 -24.13 -11.34
N SER A 143 -29.32 -23.25 -10.77
CA SER A 143 -30.76 -23.42 -10.67
C SER A 143 -31.45 -22.18 -11.24
N SER A 144 -32.46 -22.38 -12.10
CA SER A 144 -33.24 -21.30 -12.69
C SER A 144 -34.01 -20.45 -11.67
N LEU A 145 -34.19 -20.95 -10.44
CA LEU A 145 -34.86 -20.24 -9.35
C LEU A 145 -33.89 -19.50 -8.42
N GLN A 146 -32.57 -19.64 -8.62
CA GLN A 146 -31.55 -19.07 -7.76
C GLN A 146 -30.65 -18.10 -8.52
N THR A 147 -30.53 -16.88 -8.00
CA THR A 147 -29.65 -15.84 -8.53
C THR A 147 -28.42 -15.60 -7.66
N GLU A 148 -28.49 -15.96 -6.37
CA GLU A 148 -27.40 -15.83 -5.40
C GLU A 148 -26.92 -17.21 -4.95
N TYR A 149 -25.60 -17.44 -5.00
CA TYR A 149 -24.94 -18.70 -4.65
C TYR A 149 -23.88 -18.45 -3.59
N GLN A 150 -23.98 -19.13 -2.45
CA GLN A 150 -22.94 -19.06 -1.43
C GLN A 150 -21.71 -19.84 -1.91
N LEU A 151 -20.57 -19.18 -2.02
CA LEU A 151 -19.31 -19.81 -2.38
C LEU A 151 -18.70 -20.51 -1.17
N ARG A 152 -18.21 -21.72 -1.40
CA ARG A 152 -17.55 -22.54 -0.40
C ARG A 152 -16.22 -23.02 -0.99
N PRO A 153 -15.08 -22.67 -0.38
CA PRO A 153 -13.80 -23.17 -0.86
C PRO A 153 -13.68 -24.67 -0.56
N MET A 154 -13.04 -25.45 -1.42
CA MET A 154 -12.89 -26.89 -1.21
C MET A 154 -12.15 -27.24 0.10
N ARG A 155 -11.31 -26.32 0.62
CA ARG A 155 -10.51 -26.48 1.85
C ARG A 155 -11.21 -26.00 3.13
N ILE A 156 -12.51 -26.21 3.29
CA ILE A 156 -13.25 -25.84 4.51
C ILE A 156 -12.79 -26.61 5.76
N GLN A 157 -12.19 -27.79 5.60
CA GLN A 157 -11.85 -28.66 6.74
C GLN A 157 -10.88 -28.04 7.76
N ASP A 158 -10.11 -27.02 7.38
CA ASP A 158 -9.16 -26.35 8.28
C ASP A 158 -9.80 -25.22 9.12
N GLY A 159 -11.01 -24.76 8.78
CA GLY A 159 -11.74 -23.73 9.54
C GLY A 159 -11.14 -22.30 9.52
N TYR A 160 -10.06 -22.07 8.77
CA TYR A 160 -9.39 -20.77 8.69
C TYR A 160 -9.35 -20.16 7.28
N THR A 161 -9.71 -20.94 6.26
CA THR A 161 -9.66 -20.48 4.86
C THR A 161 -10.80 -19.53 4.54
N GLU A 162 -10.49 -18.34 4.07
CA GLU A 162 -11.43 -17.32 3.59
C GLU A 162 -11.19 -17.04 2.10
N ILE A 163 -12.26 -16.70 1.37
CA ILE A 163 -12.17 -16.27 -0.03
C ILE A 163 -11.81 -14.78 -0.05
N TYR A 164 -10.69 -14.43 -0.70
CA TYR A 164 -10.24 -13.06 -0.91
C TYR A 164 -10.91 -12.43 -2.14
N SER A 165 -10.88 -13.11 -3.28
CA SER A 165 -11.49 -12.64 -4.53
C SER A 165 -12.01 -13.80 -5.39
N VAL A 166 -12.97 -13.47 -6.25
CA VAL A 166 -13.44 -14.33 -7.34
C VAL A 166 -12.80 -13.82 -8.63
N ASP A 167 -11.85 -14.58 -9.16
CA ASP A 167 -10.97 -14.14 -10.23
C ASP A 167 -11.57 -14.42 -11.61
N SER A 168 -12.29 -15.54 -11.76
CA SER A 168 -13.01 -15.87 -13.00
C SER A 168 -14.21 -16.77 -12.73
N VAL A 169 -15.28 -16.60 -13.52
CA VAL A 169 -16.48 -17.45 -13.50
C VAL A 169 -16.76 -17.95 -14.90
N ILE A 170 -16.75 -19.27 -15.08
CA ILE A 170 -16.95 -19.93 -16.37
C ILE A 170 -18.04 -20.98 -16.23
N SER A 171 -19.10 -20.86 -17.03
CA SER A 171 -20.11 -21.91 -17.17
C SER A 171 -19.66 -22.92 -18.23
N SER A 172 -19.84 -24.20 -17.92
CA SER A 172 -19.64 -25.31 -18.86
C SER A 172 -20.98 -25.92 -19.25
N ARG A 173 -21.27 -25.94 -20.55
CA ARG A 173 -22.50 -26.48 -21.16
C ARG A 173 -22.14 -27.44 -22.30
N HIS A 174 -23.11 -28.22 -22.76
CA HIS A 174 -22.93 -29.06 -23.95
C HIS A 174 -22.57 -28.26 -25.22
N SER A 175 -23.01 -27.00 -25.30
CA SER A 175 -22.73 -26.08 -26.43
C SER A 175 -21.37 -25.38 -26.35
N GLY A 176 -20.61 -25.56 -25.26
CA GLY A 176 -19.30 -24.93 -25.05
C GLY A 176 -19.17 -24.27 -23.67
N HIS A 177 -18.21 -23.37 -23.55
CA HIS A 177 -17.96 -22.60 -22.33
C HIS A 177 -18.49 -21.17 -22.48
N GLN A 178 -19.20 -20.69 -21.47
CA GLN A 178 -19.67 -19.31 -21.38
C GLN A 178 -18.92 -18.58 -20.27
N VAL A 179 -18.21 -17.51 -20.61
CA VAL A 179 -17.50 -16.68 -19.64
C VAL A 179 -18.45 -15.60 -19.10
N TYR A 180 -18.46 -15.41 -17.78
CA TYR A 180 -19.17 -14.31 -17.13
C TYR A 180 -18.22 -13.14 -16.90
N VAL A 181 -18.68 -11.94 -17.21
CA VAL A 181 -17.88 -10.72 -17.07
C VAL A 181 -18.10 -10.10 -15.68
N PRO A 182 -17.05 -9.65 -14.95
CA PRO A 182 -17.26 -8.96 -13.68
C PRO A 182 -18.06 -7.67 -13.89
N PHE A 183 -19.11 -7.46 -13.09
CA PHE A 183 -20.00 -6.31 -13.20
C PHE A 183 -19.28 -4.95 -13.11
N THR A 184 -18.16 -4.90 -12.37
CA THR A 184 -17.33 -3.71 -12.21
C THR A 184 -16.68 -3.24 -13.52
N SER A 185 -16.32 -4.17 -14.42
CA SER A 185 -15.54 -3.87 -15.63
C SER A 185 -16.20 -2.91 -16.63
N PHE A 186 -17.54 -2.85 -16.67
CA PHE A 186 -18.28 -1.96 -17.58
C PHE A 186 -18.94 -0.77 -16.87
N ARG A 187 -19.18 -0.83 -15.55
CA ARG A 187 -19.70 0.32 -14.79
C ARG A 187 -18.69 1.45 -14.63
N HIS A 188 -17.39 1.15 -14.52
CA HIS A 188 -16.37 2.19 -14.34
C HIS A 188 -16.13 3.06 -15.59
N LYS A 189 -16.77 2.76 -16.73
CA LYS A 189 -16.67 3.55 -17.97
C LYS A 189 -17.70 4.69 -18.07
N GLY A 190 -18.52 4.93 -17.04
CA GLY A 190 -19.37 6.12 -16.93
C GLY A 190 -20.42 6.33 -18.03
N GLY A 191 -20.62 5.36 -18.93
CA GLY A 191 -21.56 5.47 -20.04
C GLY A 191 -22.95 4.95 -19.69
N MET A 192 -23.98 5.58 -20.27
CA MET A 192 -25.34 5.05 -20.38
C MET A 192 -25.37 3.80 -21.30
N LEU A 193 -24.65 2.74 -20.92
CA LEU A 193 -24.49 1.51 -21.68
C LEU A 193 -25.58 0.50 -21.35
N ARG A 194 -26.86 0.90 -21.42
CA ARG A 194 -27.96 -0.09 -21.34
C ARG A 194 -27.88 -1.13 -22.47
N HIS A 195 -27.25 -0.77 -23.59
CA HIS A 195 -27.12 -1.63 -24.77
C HIS A 195 -25.77 -2.38 -24.89
N ASP A 196 -24.75 -2.02 -24.10
CA ASP A 196 -23.43 -2.69 -24.13
C ASP A 196 -23.13 -3.46 -22.83
N ALA A 197 -24.14 -3.65 -21.96
CA ALA A 197 -24.00 -4.53 -20.82
C ALA A 197 -23.78 -5.97 -21.33
N PRO A 198 -22.74 -6.68 -20.86
CA PRO A 198 -22.51 -8.06 -21.27
C PRO A 198 -23.73 -8.94 -20.99
N GLU A 199 -24.02 -9.86 -21.92
CA GLU A 199 -25.12 -10.81 -21.82
C GLU A 199 -25.08 -11.67 -20.56
N TYR A 200 -23.87 -11.95 -20.04
CA TYR A 200 -23.61 -12.66 -18.79
C TYR A 200 -22.61 -11.88 -17.95
N TYR A 201 -23.02 -11.50 -16.73
CA TYR A 201 -22.15 -10.86 -15.76
C TYR A 201 -22.33 -11.43 -14.37
N TYR A 202 -21.34 -11.19 -13.51
CA TYR A 202 -21.42 -11.57 -12.10
C TYR A 202 -21.00 -10.42 -11.20
N HIS A 203 -21.53 -10.40 -9.98
CA HIS A 203 -21.01 -9.59 -8.89
C HIS A 203 -20.88 -10.40 -7.62
N THR A 204 -19.98 -9.99 -6.74
CA THR A 204 -19.72 -10.67 -5.48
C THR A 204 -20.18 -9.83 -4.31
N ARG A 205 -20.75 -10.47 -3.29
CA ARG A 205 -21.11 -9.83 -2.02
C ARG A 205 -20.43 -10.58 -0.89
N VAL A 206 -19.82 -9.84 0.03
CA VAL A 206 -19.19 -10.43 1.21
C VAL A 206 -20.02 -10.04 2.43
N LYS A 207 -20.33 -11.02 3.28
CA LYS A 207 -21.04 -10.81 4.54
C LYS A 207 -20.33 -11.55 5.65
N ARG A 208 -20.31 -10.97 6.85
CA ARG A 208 -19.77 -11.67 8.02
C ARG A 208 -20.75 -12.74 8.47
N GLY A 209 -20.29 -13.99 8.48
CA GLY A 209 -21.06 -15.14 8.92
C GLY A 209 -21.08 -15.28 10.44
N PRO A 210 -21.90 -16.20 10.98
CA PRO A 210 -22.02 -16.44 12.43
C PRO A 210 -20.73 -16.95 13.08
N SER A 211 -19.86 -17.62 12.32
CA SER A 211 -18.54 -18.09 12.76
C SER A 211 -17.53 -16.94 12.98
N GLY A 212 -17.89 -15.73 12.55
CA GLY A 212 -17.00 -14.56 12.55
C GLY A 212 -16.15 -14.43 11.29
N LEU A 213 -16.11 -15.46 10.44
CA LEU A 213 -15.47 -15.45 9.11
C LEU A 213 -16.36 -14.75 8.07
N HIS A 214 -15.78 -14.46 6.91
CA HIS A 214 -16.50 -13.83 5.80
C HIS A 214 -17.02 -14.86 4.80
N ASP A 215 -18.34 -14.85 4.59
CA ASP A 215 -19.03 -15.62 3.56
C ASP A 215 -19.11 -14.80 2.27
N THR A 216 -18.62 -15.39 1.18
CA THR A 216 -18.70 -14.79 -0.16
C THR A 216 -19.89 -15.38 -0.92
N TRP A 217 -20.69 -14.50 -1.49
CA TRP A 217 -21.85 -14.82 -2.32
C TRP A 217 -21.56 -14.37 -3.75
N LEU A 218 -21.79 -15.27 -4.69
CA LEU A 218 -21.78 -14.99 -6.12
C LEU A 218 -23.20 -14.69 -6.56
N VAL A 219 -23.38 -13.57 -7.25
CA VAL A 219 -24.67 -13.20 -7.82
C VAL A 219 -24.52 -13.08 -9.33
N LEU A 220 -25.34 -13.83 -10.04
CA LEU A 220 -25.33 -13.89 -11.49
C LEU A 220 -26.42 -12.96 -12.06
N GLY A 221 -26.16 -12.40 -13.23
CA GLY A 221 -27.15 -11.59 -13.94
C GLY A 221 -26.77 -11.38 -15.40
N GLY A 222 -27.66 -10.71 -16.13
CA GLY A 222 -27.51 -10.43 -17.56
C GLY A 222 -28.79 -10.77 -18.31
N GLU A 223 -29.09 -10.03 -19.38
CA GLU A 223 -30.33 -10.22 -20.15
C GLU A 223 -30.43 -11.65 -20.73
N ALA A 224 -29.30 -12.22 -21.15
CA ALA A 224 -29.26 -13.60 -21.62
C ALA A 224 -29.39 -14.60 -20.46
N PHE A 225 -28.91 -14.27 -19.25
CA PHE A 225 -29.09 -15.12 -18.06
C PHE A 225 -30.55 -15.13 -17.59
N ASP A 226 -31.22 -13.98 -17.56
CA ASP A 226 -32.62 -13.88 -17.12
C ASP A 226 -33.57 -14.64 -18.07
N ASN A 227 -33.22 -14.70 -19.35
CA ASN A 227 -33.92 -15.48 -20.37
C ASN A 227 -33.36 -16.91 -20.54
N HIS A 228 -32.35 -17.30 -19.74
CA HIS A 228 -31.66 -18.57 -19.88
C HIS A 228 -32.46 -19.70 -19.25
N SER A 229 -32.79 -20.72 -20.03
CA SER A 229 -33.25 -22.00 -19.49
C SER A 229 -32.04 -22.83 -19.08
N VAL A 230 -31.68 -22.77 -17.79
CA VAL A 230 -30.57 -23.54 -17.20
C VAL A 230 -30.75 -25.03 -17.49
N PRO A 231 -29.90 -25.67 -18.30
CA PRO A 231 -29.93 -27.11 -18.53
C PRO A 231 -29.47 -27.87 -17.28
N ASP A 232 -29.98 -29.10 -17.08
CA ASP A 232 -29.67 -29.94 -15.90
C ASP A 232 -28.17 -30.25 -15.69
N ASN A 233 -27.33 -30.10 -16.72
CA ASN A 233 -25.90 -30.39 -16.69
C ASN A 233 -25.01 -29.13 -16.72
N GLU A 234 -25.56 -27.95 -16.48
CA GLU A 234 -24.78 -26.72 -16.45
C GLU A 234 -24.12 -26.49 -15.08
N ASN A 235 -22.78 -26.43 -15.09
CA ASN A 235 -21.99 -26.18 -13.89
C ASN A 235 -21.09 -24.95 -14.08
N LEU A 236 -20.92 -24.18 -13.00
CA LEU A 236 -19.94 -23.12 -12.92
C LEU A 236 -18.63 -23.62 -12.35
N SER A 237 -17.55 -23.34 -13.06
CA SER A 237 -16.18 -23.43 -12.58
C SER A 237 -15.71 -22.04 -12.13
N LEU A 238 -15.19 -21.94 -10.91
CA LEU A 238 -14.64 -20.69 -10.37
C LEU A 238 -13.15 -20.82 -10.09
N SER A 239 -12.41 -19.79 -10.49
CA SER A 239 -11.05 -19.56 -9.99
C SER A 239 -11.14 -18.54 -8.87
N LEU A 240 -10.61 -18.90 -7.70
CA LEU A 240 -10.68 -18.07 -6.51
C LEU A 240 -9.27 -17.78 -6.01
N THR A 241 -9.10 -16.66 -5.32
CA THR A 241 -7.93 -16.42 -4.48
C THR A 241 -8.37 -16.51 -3.02
N GLY A 242 -7.62 -17.27 -2.23
CA GLY A 242 -7.86 -17.52 -0.82
C GLY A 242 -6.84 -16.88 0.10
N THR A 243 -7.21 -16.77 1.38
CA THR A 243 -6.32 -16.44 2.49
C THR A 243 -6.65 -17.31 3.71
N ASN A 244 -5.79 -17.34 4.74
CA ASN A 244 -6.04 -18.11 5.97
C ASN A 244 -6.52 -17.26 7.16
N GLY A 245 -7.08 -16.07 6.91
CA GLY A 245 -7.61 -15.20 7.94
C GLY A 245 -6.62 -14.98 9.10
N GLN A 246 -7.01 -15.38 10.32
CA GLN A 246 -6.21 -15.20 11.54
C GLN A 246 -5.15 -16.28 11.78
N LEU A 247 -5.13 -17.36 11.01
CA LEU A 247 -4.22 -18.49 11.24
C LEU A 247 -2.74 -18.11 11.24
N PRO A 248 -2.22 -17.31 10.28
CA PRO A 248 -0.79 -16.99 10.23
C PRO A 248 -0.29 -16.34 11.51
N ARG A 249 -1.08 -15.41 12.09
CA ARG A 249 -0.72 -14.77 13.37
C ARG A 249 -0.72 -15.78 14.51
N LYS A 250 -1.68 -16.71 14.57
CA LYS A 250 -1.77 -17.71 15.64
C LYS A 250 -0.65 -18.76 15.55
N ALA A 251 -0.35 -19.24 14.34
CA ALA A 251 0.61 -20.31 14.11
C ALA A 251 2.08 -19.82 14.14
N LEU A 252 2.36 -18.65 13.57
CA LEU A 252 3.72 -18.13 13.37
C LEU A 252 4.22 -17.26 14.55
N GLN A 253 3.49 -17.21 15.67
CA GLN A 253 4.01 -16.61 16.91
C GLN A 253 5.16 -17.42 17.51
N SER A 254 5.16 -18.74 17.30
CA SER A 254 6.14 -19.68 17.88
C SER A 254 6.95 -20.45 16.84
N THR A 255 6.69 -20.23 15.54
CA THR A 255 7.35 -20.96 14.44
C THR A 255 7.98 -19.99 13.44
N VAL A 256 9.20 -20.33 13.01
CA VAL A 256 9.95 -19.59 12.00
C VAL A 256 9.64 -20.19 10.63
N LEU A 257 9.33 -19.34 9.65
CA LEU A 257 9.26 -19.78 8.26
C LEU A 257 10.68 -19.83 7.69
N ASP A 258 11.29 -21.01 7.63
CA ASP A 258 12.69 -21.19 7.23
C ASP A 258 12.90 -21.97 5.92
N THR A 259 11.84 -22.60 5.41
CA THR A 259 11.92 -23.55 4.30
C THR A 259 11.30 -22.99 3.02
N ALA A 260 12.08 -22.97 1.94
CA ALA A 260 11.59 -22.62 0.60
C ALA A 260 10.92 -23.83 -0.07
N VAL A 261 9.72 -23.64 -0.64
CA VAL A 261 8.95 -24.73 -1.29
C VAL A 261 9.54 -25.12 -2.66
N LYS A 262 10.05 -24.15 -3.42
CA LYS A 262 10.76 -24.36 -4.69
C LYS A 262 11.84 -23.29 -4.83
N SER A 263 13.07 -23.69 -5.15
CA SER A 263 14.15 -22.75 -5.47
C SER A 263 14.69 -23.02 -6.86
N THR A 264 14.66 -22.00 -7.72
CA THR A 264 15.24 -22.07 -9.08
C THR A 264 16.72 -21.71 -9.00
N GLY A 265 17.59 -22.73 -9.03
CA GLY A 265 19.03 -22.60 -9.29
C GLY A 265 19.93 -22.29 -8.09
N ALA A 266 19.55 -21.39 -7.18
CA ALA A 266 20.35 -21.04 -5.99
C ALA A 266 19.73 -21.57 -4.70
N GLN A 267 20.52 -22.04 -3.74
CA GLN A 267 19.99 -22.37 -2.41
C GLN A 267 19.70 -21.07 -1.64
N VAL A 268 18.42 -20.69 -1.55
CA VAL A 268 17.97 -19.54 -0.77
C VAL A 268 17.48 -20.03 0.59
N ARG A 269 17.91 -19.37 1.67
CA ARG A 269 17.32 -19.56 3.00
C ARG A 269 16.22 -18.53 3.18
N VAL A 270 15.06 -18.97 3.65
CA VAL A 270 13.94 -18.10 3.98
C VAL A 270 13.97 -17.83 5.48
N ARG A 271 13.55 -16.65 5.91
CA ARG A 271 13.34 -16.33 7.32
C ARG A 271 12.34 -15.19 7.43
N ASN A 272 11.36 -15.31 8.31
CA ASN A 272 10.51 -14.18 8.67
C ASN A 272 11.28 -13.21 9.59
N LEU A 273 11.20 -11.91 9.27
CA LEU A 273 11.84 -10.84 10.04
C LEU A 273 10.88 -10.27 11.09
N SER A 274 9.62 -10.04 10.71
CA SER A 274 8.57 -9.58 11.59
C SER A 274 7.49 -10.65 11.80
N ALA A 275 6.75 -10.51 12.90
CA ALA A 275 5.57 -11.32 13.13
C ALA A 275 4.46 -10.92 12.14
N PRO A 276 3.75 -11.87 11.50
CA PRO A 276 2.67 -11.56 10.57
C PRO A 276 1.62 -10.64 11.19
N SER A 277 1.04 -9.73 10.41
CA SER A 277 -0.03 -8.85 10.90
C SER A 277 -1.34 -9.61 11.15
N LEU A 278 -2.27 -8.96 11.86
CA LEU A 278 -3.67 -9.43 11.90
C LEU A 278 -4.38 -9.05 10.60
N PRO A 279 -5.34 -9.86 10.13
CA PRO A 279 -6.17 -9.46 8.99
C PRO A 279 -6.97 -8.21 9.35
N CYS A 280 -6.89 -7.19 8.50
CA CYS A 280 -7.65 -5.96 8.64
C CYS A 280 -8.90 -6.05 7.76
N TYR A 281 -10.07 -5.83 8.37
CA TYR A 281 -11.34 -5.77 7.65
C TYR A 281 -11.88 -4.35 7.69
N PRO A 282 -12.52 -3.87 6.61
CA PRO A 282 -13.03 -2.51 6.57
C PRO A 282 -14.11 -2.30 7.65
N PRO A 283 -14.11 -1.14 8.34
CA PRO A 283 -15.15 -0.80 9.30
C PRO A 283 -16.52 -0.73 8.62
N ASN A 284 -17.54 -1.36 9.22
CA ASN A 284 -18.92 -1.31 8.72
C ASN A 284 -19.89 -0.62 9.70
N ARG A 285 -19.43 0.45 10.35
CA ARG A 285 -20.20 1.21 11.36
C ARG A 285 -20.25 2.70 10.98
N ASP A 286 -21.10 3.47 11.67
CA ASP A 286 -21.05 4.94 11.74
C ASP A 286 -20.98 5.69 10.40
N ARG A 287 -21.76 5.23 9.41
CA ARG A 287 -21.79 5.85 8.06
C ARG A 287 -20.40 5.93 7.41
N PHE A 288 -19.49 5.02 7.76
CA PHE A 288 -18.11 4.94 7.25
C PHE A 288 -18.06 5.11 5.72
N HIS A 289 -18.85 4.34 4.99
CA HIS A 289 -18.92 4.39 3.53
C HIS A 289 -19.27 5.79 2.99
N TRP A 290 -20.17 6.52 3.66
CA TRP A 290 -20.52 7.89 3.26
C TRP A 290 -19.38 8.86 3.53
N ARG A 291 -18.69 8.74 4.67
CA ARG A 291 -17.49 9.54 4.97
C ARG A 291 -16.37 9.28 3.96
N VAL A 292 -16.22 8.04 3.51
CA VAL A 292 -15.28 7.69 2.44
C VAL A 292 -15.68 8.39 1.14
N LEU A 293 -16.93 8.27 0.71
CA LEU A 293 -17.40 8.92 -0.51
C LEU A 293 -17.29 10.45 -0.46
N SER A 294 -17.54 11.06 0.70
CA SER A 294 -17.48 12.52 0.84
C SER A 294 -16.08 13.10 0.66
N HIS A 295 -15.02 12.40 1.11
CA HIS A 295 -13.67 12.97 1.02
C HIS A 295 -12.98 12.74 -0.33
N LEU A 296 -13.52 11.87 -1.19
CA LEU A 296 -13.00 11.62 -2.53
C LEU A 296 -13.28 12.77 -3.51
N GLY A 297 -14.15 13.71 -3.15
CA GLY A 297 -14.45 14.88 -3.98
C GLY A 297 -13.26 15.85 -4.06
N SER A 298 -12.99 16.40 -5.24
CA SER A 298 -11.91 17.36 -5.50
C SER A 298 -12.02 18.63 -4.63
N SER A 299 -13.23 19.08 -4.33
CA SER A 299 -13.49 20.23 -3.45
C SER A 299 -13.19 19.98 -1.97
N PHE A 300 -12.95 18.73 -1.55
CA PHE A 300 -12.75 18.38 -0.15
C PHE A 300 -11.45 18.96 0.42
N LEU A 301 -10.45 19.25 -0.42
CA LEU A 301 -9.19 19.87 0.01
C LEU A 301 -9.42 21.15 0.83
N TRP A 302 -10.34 22.01 0.41
CA TRP A 302 -10.61 23.27 1.09
C TRP A 302 -11.26 23.10 2.45
N MET A 303 -11.94 21.98 2.70
CA MET A 303 -12.55 21.67 4.00
C MET A 303 -11.55 21.03 4.98
N MET A 304 -10.37 20.60 4.49
CA MET A 304 -9.30 20.03 5.32
C MET A 304 -8.41 21.09 5.98
N ASP A 305 -8.82 22.36 5.99
CA ASP A 305 -8.10 23.48 6.65
C ASP A 305 -8.19 23.44 8.18
N ASN A 306 -8.71 22.35 8.75
CA ASN A 306 -8.88 22.13 10.18
C ASN A 306 -8.29 20.77 10.59
N ALA A 307 -7.53 20.76 11.69
CA ALA A 307 -6.96 19.55 12.29
C ALA A 307 -8.00 18.47 12.60
N GLU A 308 -9.22 18.81 13.01
CA GLU A 308 -10.29 17.82 13.23
C GLU A 308 -10.70 17.09 11.95
N VAL A 309 -10.81 17.81 10.84
CA VAL A 309 -11.22 17.23 9.56
C VAL A 309 -10.10 16.35 9.00
N LEU A 310 -8.84 16.80 9.08
CA LEU A 310 -7.70 16.01 8.66
C LEU A 310 -7.57 14.73 9.50
N ARG A 311 -7.64 14.84 10.83
CA ARG A 311 -7.64 13.67 11.75
C ARG A 311 -8.78 12.71 11.42
N GLY A 312 -9.99 13.24 11.24
CA GLY A 312 -11.18 12.46 10.92
C GLY A 312 -11.11 11.77 9.55
N THR A 313 -10.36 12.33 8.60
CA THR A 313 -10.15 11.76 7.25
C THR A 313 -9.08 10.66 7.31
N LEU A 314 -7.93 10.93 7.94
CA LEU A 314 -6.87 9.94 8.10
C LEU A 314 -7.32 8.73 8.94
N ALA A 315 -8.17 8.97 9.95
CA ALA A 315 -8.77 7.91 10.77
C ALA A 315 -9.66 6.93 9.97
N LEU A 316 -10.12 7.29 8.76
CA LEU A 316 -10.85 6.34 7.90
C LEU A 316 -9.94 5.20 7.39
N TYR A 317 -8.62 5.42 7.42
CA TYR A 317 -7.62 4.49 6.90
C TYR A 317 -6.90 3.70 7.99
N ASP A 318 -7.08 4.06 9.28
CA ASP A 318 -6.59 3.26 10.39
C ASP A 318 -7.60 2.16 10.74
N TRP A 319 -7.34 0.96 10.22
CA TRP A 319 -8.15 -0.23 10.51
C TRP A 319 -7.55 -1.10 11.62
N THR A 320 -6.46 -0.66 12.25
CA THR A 320 -5.65 -1.49 13.15
C THR A 320 -5.86 -1.23 14.64
N ASP A 321 -6.70 -0.26 15.01
CA ASP A 321 -6.92 0.20 16.40
C ASP A 321 -5.59 0.43 17.17
N ASN A 322 -4.51 0.72 16.46
CA ASN A 322 -3.17 0.76 17.00
C ASN A 322 -2.99 2.04 17.83
N GLU A 323 -2.56 1.91 19.08
CA GLU A 323 -2.32 3.05 19.96
C GLU A 323 -1.31 4.05 19.38
N MET A 324 -0.27 3.56 18.68
CA MET A 324 0.72 4.45 18.09
C MET A 324 0.14 5.26 16.93
N ASN A 325 -0.78 4.68 16.14
CA ASN A 325 -1.47 5.43 15.08
C ASN A 325 -2.38 6.50 15.68
N ARG A 326 -3.13 6.16 16.75
CA ARG A 326 -3.94 7.14 17.48
C ARG A 326 -3.12 8.29 18.02
N ARG A 327 -1.97 8.03 18.65
CA ARG A 327 -1.05 9.07 19.13
C ARG A 327 -0.55 9.97 18.00
N ARG A 328 -0.17 9.42 16.85
CA ARG A 328 0.23 10.21 15.66
C ARG A 328 -0.89 11.11 15.15
N LEU A 329 -2.12 10.59 15.10
CA LEU A 329 -3.28 11.37 14.66
C LEU A 329 -3.61 12.48 15.68
N GLU A 330 -3.59 12.17 16.97
CA GLU A 330 -3.82 13.15 18.05
C GLU A 330 -2.77 14.26 18.08
N ALA A 331 -1.54 13.96 17.64
CA ALA A 331 -0.45 14.91 17.54
C ALA A 331 -0.62 15.98 16.45
N ILE A 332 -1.62 15.86 15.57
CA ILE A 332 -1.98 16.93 14.64
C ILE A 332 -2.67 18.04 15.44
N ALA A 333 -1.92 19.09 15.76
CA ALA A 333 -2.35 20.19 16.60
C ALA A 333 -3.12 21.26 15.82
N GLU A 334 -2.62 21.63 14.63
CA GLU A 334 -3.20 22.69 13.81
C GLU A 334 -2.99 22.38 12.32
N VAL A 335 -3.93 22.82 11.48
CA VAL A 335 -3.81 22.81 10.02
C VAL A 335 -4.21 24.19 9.53
N LYS A 336 -3.47 24.74 8.58
CA LYS A 336 -3.75 26.02 7.93
C LYS A 336 -3.53 25.90 6.43
N HIS A 337 -4.47 26.43 5.66
CA HIS A 337 -4.31 26.58 4.23
C HIS A 337 -4.12 28.04 3.87
N SER A 338 -3.20 28.33 2.96
CA SER A 338 -3.06 29.66 2.35
C SER A 338 -2.89 29.54 0.84
N GLU A 339 -3.40 30.52 0.10
CA GLU A 339 -3.28 30.55 -1.36
C GLU A 339 -1.90 31.07 -1.76
N ILE A 340 -1.26 30.40 -2.71
CA ILE A 340 -0.04 30.85 -3.36
C ILE A 340 -0.40 31.22 -4.80
N GLU A 341 -0.06 32.44 -5.21
CA GLU A 341 -0.13 32.87 -6.60
C GLU A 341 1.29 33.26 -7.08
N ARG A 342 1.76 32.65 -8.17
CA ARG A 342 3.02 33.06 -8.82
C ARG A 342 2.87 33.15 -10.33
N PHE A 343 3.56 34.10 -10.94
CA PHE A 343 3.73 34.12 -12.40
C PHE A 343 4.94 33.30 -12.79
N GLU A 344 4.76 32.34 -13.70
CA GLU A 344 5.84 31.55 -14.26
C GLU A 344 5.67 31.40 -15.76
N ARG A 345 6.72 31.72 -16.53
CA ARG A 345 6.75 31.62 -18.00
C ARG A 345 5.55 32.30 -18.70
N GLY A 346 5.00 33.36 -18.11
CA GLY A 346 3.88 34.12 -18.66
C GLY A 346 2.48 33.65 -18.26
N TYR A 347 2.37 32.61 -17.41
CA TYR A 347 1.10 32.11 -16.88
C TYR A 347 1.01 32.35 -15.36
N LEU A 348 -0.21 32.60 -14.86
CA LEU A 348 -0.50 32.64 -13.43
C LEU A 348 -0.71 31.20 -12.94
N LEU A 349 0.17 30.74 -12.05
CA LEU A 349 0.02 29.49 -11.33
C LEU A 349 -0.61 29.77 -9.97
N ARG A 350 -1.65 29.00 -9.64
CA ARG A 350 -2.28 28.98 -8.33
C ARG A 350 -1.92 27.71 -7.60
N GLY A 351 -1.73 27.82 -6.29
CA GLY A 351 -1.49 26.68 -5.44
C GLY A 351 -2.00 26.87 -4.03
N VAL A 352 -2.03 25.76 -3.29
CA VAL A 352 -2.39 25.75 -1.87
C VAL A 352 -1.16 25.41 -1.06
N HIS A 353 -0.77 26.31 -0.16
CA HIS A 353 0.18 26.01 0.91
C HIS A 353 -0.56 25.38 2.08
N ILE A 354 -0.20 24.15 2.40
CA ILE A 354 -0.76 23.37 3.49
C ILE A 354 0.29 23.35 4.60
N GLU A 355 0.01 24.05 5.69
CA GLU A 355 0.86 24.11 6.87
C GLU A 355 0.21 23.30 8.00
N ILE A 356 0.93 22.30 8.51
CA ILE A 356 0.45 21.42 9.57
C ILE A 356 1.40 21.51 10.76
N THR A 357 0.85 21.86 11.91
CA THR A 357 1.59 21.88 13.17
C THR A 357 1.43 20.54 13.88
N LEU A 358 2.56 19.90 14.19
CA LEU A 358 2.62 18.60 14.85
C LEU A 358 3.26 18.71 16.23
N ASP A 359 2.68 18.02 17.21
CA ASP A 359 3.33 17.73 18.49
C ASP A 359 4.32 16.57 18.32
N SER A 360 5.61 16.86 18.44
CA SER A 360 6.68 15.87 18.24
C SER A 360 6.59 14.69 19.22
N ASN A 361 5.95 14.86 20.38
CA ASN A 361 5.83 13.81 21.40
C ASN A 361 4.93 12.65 20.97
N GLY A 362 4.05 12.84 19.97
CA GLY A 362 3.21 11.78 19.43
C GLY A 362 3.92 10.85 18.44
N PHE A 363 5.17 11.16 18.09
CA PHE A 363 5.96 10.44 17.09
C PHE A 363 7.20 9.79 17.69
N THR A 364 7.70 8.76 17.02
CA THR A 364 8.92 8.06 17.43
C THR A 364 10.18 8.72 16.83
N GLY A 365 10.36 10.02 17.11
CA GLY A 365 11.47 10.84 16.59
C GLY A 365 11.22 11.45 15.20
N THR A 366 12.19 12.23 14.72
CA THR A 366 12.08 13.02 13.48
C THR A 366 11.92 12.16 12.23
N GLY A 367 12.57 11.00 12.14
CA GLY A 367 12.34 10.05 11.05
C GLY A 367 10.89 9.57 10.92
N ASP A 368 10.18 9.37 12.04
CA ASP A 368 8.75 9.00 12.04
C ASP A 368 7.90 10.14 11.43
N ILE A 369 8.21 11.39 11.84
CA ILE A 369 7.59 12.61 11.33
C ILE A 369 7.84 12.81 9.83
N CYS A 370 9.08 12.61 9.37
CA CYS A 370 9.42 12.74 7.95
C CYS A 370 8.68 11.71 7.08
N LEU A 371 8.57 10.46 7.54
CA LEU A 371 7.79 9.42 6.87
C LEU A 371 6.29 9.77 6.82
N PHE A 372 5.76 10.32 7.91
CA PHE A 372 4.38 10.79 7.97
C PHE A 372 4.15 11.97 7.01
N GLY A 373 5.08 12.92 6.95
CA GLY A 373 5.04 14.04 6.01
C GLY A 373 5.15 13.62 4.54
N GLU A 374 5.99 12.64 4.22
CA GLU A 374 6.09 12.08 2.87
C GLU A 374 4.77 11.42 2.44
N MET A 375 4.15 10.66 3.35
CA MET A 375 2.82 10.09 3.13
C MET A 375 1.77 11.20 2.90
N LEU A 376 1.77 12.25 3.71
CA LEU A 376 0.84 13.38 3.58
C LEU A 376 1.05 14.15 2.28
N SER A 377 2.29 14.41 1.88
CA SER A 377 2.59 15.10 0.63
C SER A 377 1.98 14.38 -0.56
N ARG A 378 2.15 13.04 -0.63
CA ARG A 378 1.56 12.20 -1.68
C ARG A 378 0.05 12.10 -1.60
N PHE A 379 -0.52 12.12 -0.39
CA PHE A 379 -1.97 12.19 -0.19
C PHE A 379 -2.54 13.50 -0.73
N PHE A 380 -1.97 14.64 -0.35
CA PHE A 380 -2.44 15.93 -0.84
C PHE A 380 -2.25 16.08 -2.33
N ALA A 381 -1.18 15.50 -2.92
CA ALA A 381 -0.99 15.47 -4.36
C ALA A 381 -2.20 14.91 -5.13
N LEU A 382 -3.05 14.07 -4.51
CA LEU A 382 -4.28 13.54 -5.13
C LEU A 382 -5.36 14.60 -5.38
N TYR A 383 -5.27 15.75 -4.71
CA TYR A 383 -6.17 16.88 -4.88
C TYR A 383 -5.60 17.95 -5.83
N THR A 384 -4.44 17.69 -6.46
CA THR A 384 -3.86 18.59 -7.47
C THR A 384 -4.49 18.36 -8.83
N ASP A 385 -4.51 19.41 -9.64
CA ASP A 385 -5.07 19.46 -10.99
C ASP A 385 -4.16 20.35 -11.86
N ILE A 386 -4.37 20.39 -13.18
CA ILE A 386 -3.64 21.26 -14.12
C ILE A 386 -3.59 22.72 -13.66
N HIS A 387 -4.60 23.17 -12.91
CA HIS A 387 -4.73 24.56 -12.47
C HIS A 387 -4.33 24.80 -11.01
N LEU A 388 -4.02 23.76 -10.24
CA LEU A 388 -3.78 23.86 -8.81
C LEU A 388 -2.64 22.94 -8.37
N PHE A 389 -1.51 23.53 -7.98
CA PHE A 389 -0.44 22.81 -7.29
C PHE A 389 -0.63 22.87 -5.77
N ASN A 390 0.07 22.03 -5.02
CA ASN A 390 0.11 22.19 -3.57
C ASN A 390 1.54 22.09 -3.04
N ARG A 391 1.73 22.60 -1.82
CA ARG A 391 2.99 22.52 -1.08
C ARG A 391 2.70 22.20 0.37
N LEU A 392 3.39 21.19 0.90
CA LEU A 392 3.27 20.79 2.29
C LEU A 392 4.41 21.38 3.13
N THR A 393 4.06 21.90 4.30
CA THR A 393 4.99 22.27 5.36
C THR A 393 4.53 21.66 6.68
N LEU A 394 5.46 21.03 7.40
CA LEU A 394 5.25 20.62 8.79
C LEU A 394 6.00 21.55 9.75
N ILE A 395 5.34 21.99 10.81
CA ILE A 395 5.93 22.76 11.91
C ILE A 395 5.95 21.89 13.16
N LEU A 396 7.13 21.67 13.73
CA LEU A 396 7.32 20.75 14.86
C LEU A 396 7.30 21.50 16.19
N GLN A 397 6.32 21.23 17.02
CA GLN A 397 6.29 21.72 18.41
C GLN A 397 6.98 20.72 19.34
N PRO A 398 7.73 21.20 20.36
CA PRO A 398 7.91 22.60 20.76
C PRO A 398 9.06 23.32 20.04
N THR A 399 9.84 22.63 19.19
CA THR A 399 11.09 23.17 18.61
C THR A 399 10.91 24.35 17.66
N GLY A 400 9.75 24.46 17.00
CA GLY A 400 9.52 25.40 15.90
C GLY A 400 10.24 25.03 14.59
N GLU A 401 10.87 23.85 14.51
CA GLU A 401 11.53 23.39 13.29
C GLU A 401 10.51 23.25 12.15
N ARG A 402 10.89 23.70 10.96
CA ARG A 402 10.06 23.73 9.77
C ARG A 402 10.61 22.75 8.75
N LEU A 403 9.80 21.76 8.39
CA LEU A 403 10.10 20.79 7.34
C LEU A 403 9.24 21.10 6.12
N GLU A 404 9.84 21.11 4.94
CA GLU A 404 9.16 21.47 3.69
C GLU A 404 9.34 20.37 2.64
N TRP A 405 8.26 20.09 1.91
CA TRP A 405 8.26 19.18 0.77
C TRP A 405 8.20 19.96 -0.54
N GLU A 406 8.66 19.33 -1.61
CA GLU A 406 8.56 19.89 -2.96
C GLU A 406 7.10 20.12 -3.38
N GLU A 407 6.91 21.04 -4.32
CA GLU A 407 5.59 21.34 -4.88
C GLU A 407 5.07 20.15 -5.68
N ASN A 408 3.84 19.70 -5.40
CA ASN A 408 3.21 18.65 -6.18
C ASN A 408 2.44 19.30 -7.36
N HIS A 409 2.83 18.93 -8.56
CA HIS A 409 2.19 19.33 -9.81
C HIS A 409 1.62 18.08 -10.50
N GLN A 410 0.35 18.10 -10.91
CA GLN A 410 -0.23 17.05 -11.73
C GLN A 410 -0.87 17.63 -12.99
N SER A 411 -0.73 16.91 -14.10
CA SER A 411 -1.33 17.24 -15.39
C SER A 411 -2.66 16.53 -15.63
N ARG A 412 -3.34 16.07 -14.56
CA ARG A 412 -4.67 15.45 -14.64
C ARG A 412 -5.72 16.55 -14.81
N LEU A 413 -6.82 16.27 -15.50
CA LEU A 413 -8.00 17.16 -15.56
C LEU A 413 -8.80 17.04 -14.26
N PRO A 414 -9.52 18.08 -13.83
CA PRO A 414 -10.32 18.03 -12.60
C PRO A 414 -11.49 17.07 -12.83
N GLY A 415 -11.64 16.11 -11.90
CA GLY A 415 -12.69 15.09 -11.90
C GLY A 415 -13.98 15.54 -11.21
#